data_AF-A0A4R4SJV0-F1
#
_entry.id   AF-A0A4R4SJV0-F1
#
_cell.length_a   1.000
_cell.length_b   1.000
_cell.length_c   1.000
_cell.angle_alpha   90.00
_cell.angle_beta   90.00
_cell.angle_gamma   90.00
#
_symmetry.space_group_name_H-M   'P 1'
#
loop_
_entity.id
_entity.type
_entity.pdbx_description
1 polymer ?
#
loop_
_entity_poly.entity_id
_entity_poly.type
_entity_poly.pdbx_seq_one_letter_code
_entity_poly.pdbx_strand_id
1 'polypeptide(L)'
;MPSQVTGRSTGPGGTVKDREIAAEQRYVDIAYARLEEMRAEAQAMIREGYRQSLAGTKGSLVDRDAMVHQAALRAQALDIADDGLVFGRLDLASREVRYIGRIGVRTGEHDSLVIDWRAPAAEDFYRATPEDPRGVVRRRVLHSRGHTVVDLEDDLLDPDAADGMTIVGDGAFIASLARTREGEMRDIVATIQREQDEVIRAPADGTVLVRGAPGTGKTAVALHRVAYLLFRHRRRFGSRGVLVIGPNRRFTAYIERVLPSLGEGSAALRSLGDLVDGATATVHDPPRLARVKGAEAMATVLRRAVTDHAPGAPGELRVVFKGVVVALDRARLDRIRSDVHRRSRGSVNAARGRAAEALLDGLWERFTDVGGPDAAEEAEGAEAGLWNAILAADGLAEIDEQPARGTGRESGDPKRDQFVARVREQRSFTDFLVAWWPLRRPLDVLRSLGDPDRLRRAAGRDIDRADIEPLARSWAGDAPLSYQDVALLDELDALLGSP
;
A
#
# COMPACT_ATOMS: atom_id res chain seq x y z
N MET A 1 22.89 21.34 -50.24
CA MET A 1 23.13 22.52 -49.39
C MET A 1 21.78 23.10 -48.98
N PRO A 2 21.13 22.63 -47.90
CA PRO A 2 19.93 23.28 -47.41
C PRO A 2 20.34 24.53 -46.60
N SER A 3 19.63 25.62 -46.89
CA SER A 3 19.86 26.97 -46.37
C SER A 3 19.68 27.03 -44.85
N GLN A 4 20.78 27.20 -44.11
CA GLN A 4 20.77 27.66 -42.72
C GLN A 4 20.22 29.09 -42.68
N VAL A 5 19.03 29.29 -42.10
CA VAL A 5 18.42 30.63 -41.95
C VAL A 5 18.47 31.06 -40.49
N THR A 6 19.66 31.38 -40.01
CA THR A 6 19.83 32.17 -38.79
C THR A 6 19.59 33.65 -39.12
N GLY A 7 18.48 34.21 -38.64
CA GLY A 7 18.40 35.64 -38.27
C GLY A 7 18.36 36.71 -39.37
N ARG A 8 17.83 36.46 -40.58
CA ARG A 8 17.51 37.56 -41.51
C ARG A 8 16.12 38.14 -41.24
N SER A 9 16.09 39.42 -40.82
CA SER A 9 14.87 40.24 -40.81
C SER A 9 14.32 40.40 -42.22
N THR A 10 13.08 39.98 -42.45
CA THR A 10 12.38 40.13 -43.73
C THR A 10 11.14 40.98 -43.52
N GLY A 11 11.27 42.31 -43.61
CA GLY A 11 10.14 43.24 -43.66
C GLY A 11 9.24 43.24 -42.42
N PRO A 12 8.04 43.87 -42.48
CA PRO A 12 7.24 44.27 -41.31
C PRO A 12 6.54 43.11 -40.56
N GLY A 13 7.08 41.89 -40.58
CA GLY A 13 6.41 40.67 -40.10
C GLY A 13 7.30 39.66 -39.35
N GLY A 14 8.29 40.12 -38.59
CA GLY A 14 9.09 39.28 -37.68
C GLY A 14 10.14 38.37 -38.35
N THR A 15 10.90 37.64 -37.54
CA THR A 15 11.89 36.65 -37.99
C THR A 15 11.22 35.37 -38.51
N VAL A 16 11.97 34.51 -39.21
CA VAL A 16 11.48 33.17 -39.61
C VAL A 16 11.01 32.37 -38.39
N LYS A 17 11.75 32.47 -37.28
CA LYS A 17 11.39 31.85 -36.00
C LYS A 17 10.05 32.36 -35.47
N ASP A 18 9.79 33.67 -35.54
CA ASP A 18 8.51 34.24 -35.11
C ASP A 18 7.34 33.73 -35.95
N ARG A 19 7.55 33.55 -37.27
CA ARG A 19 6.52 32.98 -38.16
C ARG A 19 6.22 31.52 -37.85
N GLU A 20 7.25 30.73 -37.56
CA GLU A 20 7.09 29.33 -37.13
C GLU A 20 6.42 29.25 -35.75
N ILE A 21 6.80 30.10 -34.78
CA ILE A 21 6.14 30.20 -33.47
C ILE A 21 4.66 30.54 -33.64
N ALA A 22 4.32 31.53 -34.48
CA ALA A 22 2.94 31.89 -34.75
C ALA A 22 2.15 30.76 -35.44
N ALA A 23 2.81 29.92 -36.24
CA ALA A 23 2.18 28.76 -36.85
C ALA A 23 1.88 27.66 -35.83
N GLU A 24 2.85 27.35 -34.96
CA GLU A 24 2.64 26.36 -33.90
C GLU A 24 1.64 26.87 -32.85
N GLN A 25 1.65 28.16 -32.52
CA GLN A 25 0.64 28.76 -31.62
C GLN A 25 -0.78 28.53 -32.11
N ARG A 26 -1.06 28.71 -33.42
CA ARG A 26 -2.40 28.42 -33.97
C ARG A 26 -2.83 26.98 -33.77
N TYR A 27 -1.90 26.03 -33.87
CA TYR A 27 -2.21 24.62 -33.61
C TYR A 27 -2.44 24.36 -32.12
N VAL A 28 -1.59 24.95 -31.26
CA VAL A 28 -1.73 24.87 -29.80
C VAL A 28 -3.07 25.46 -29.34
N ASP A 29 -3.52 26.58 -29.92
CA ASP A 29 -4.83 27.19 -29.63
C ASP A 29 -5.98 26.24 -29.98
N ILE A 30 -5.90 25.52 -31.11
CA ILE A 30 -6.89 24.50 -31.49
C ILE A 30 -6.90 23.35 -30.47
N ALA A 31 -5.72 22.89 -30.05
CA ALA A 31 -5.61 21.81 -29.06
C ALA A 31 -6.20 22.23 -27.70
N TYR A 32 -5.96 23.46 -27.25
CA TYR A 32 -6.53 24.01 -26.02
C TYR A 32 -8.04 24.23 -26.13
N ALA A 33 -8.54 24.73 -27.26
CA ALA A 33 -9.99 24.85 -27.48
C ALA A 33 -10.67 23.48 -27.34
N ARG A 34 -10.10 22.43 -27.94
CA ARG A 34 -10.64 21.07 -27.80
C ARG A 34 -10.49 20.51 -26.38
N LEU A 35 -9.40 20.85 -25.67
CA LEU A 35 -9.21 20.48 -24.26
C LEU A 35 -10.34 21.06 -23.39
N GLU A 36 -10.68 22.33 -23.60
CA GLU A 36 -11.75 23.02 -22.88
C GLU A 36 -13.14 22.45 -23.22
N GLU A 37 -13.40 22.07 -24.47
CA GLU A 37 -14.60 21.33 -24.83
C GLU A 37 -14.69 20.00 -24.07
N MET A 38 -13.60 19.22 -24.06
CA MET A 38 -13.54 17.95 -23.32
C MET A 38 -13.74 18.15 -21.81
N ARG A 39 -13.24 19.26 -21.25
CA ARG A 39 -13.44 19.65 -19.85
C ARG A 39 -14.90 19.98 -19.58
N ALA A 40 -15.53 20.78 -20.45
CA ALA A 40 -16.93 21.14 -20.35
C ALA A 40 -17.86 19.91 -20.46
N GLU A 41 -17.56 18.98 -21.37
CA GLU A 41 -18.25 17.70 -21.53
C GLU A 41 -18.17 16.86 -20.23
N ALA A 42 -16.97 16.71 -19.65
CA ALA A 42 -16.77 15.99 -18.39
C ALA A 42 -17.54 16.63 -17.22
N GLN A 43 -17.46 17.96 -17.08
CA GLN A 43 -18.17 18.71 -16.06
C GLN A 43 -19.70 18.65 -16.25
N ALA A 44 -20.19 18.64 -17.49
CA ALA A 44 -21.61 18.47 -17.78
C ALA A 44 -22.11 17.08 -17.35
N MET A 45 -21.33 16.02 -17.59
CA MET A 45 -21.64 14.66 -17.13
C MET A 45 -21.71 14.56 -15.60
N ILE A 46 -20.79 15.21 -14.88
CA ILE A 46 -20.81 15.28 -13.41
C ILE A 46 -22.10 15.97 -12.92
N ARG A 47 -22.42 17.15 -13.47
CA ARG A 47 -23.64 17.90 -13.11
C ARG A 47 -24.92 17.13 -13.43
N GLU A 48 -24.96 16.44 -14.57
CA GLU A 48 -26.10 15.61 -14.96
C GLU A 48 -26.28 14.43 -14.01
N GLY A 49 -25.20 13.74 -13.64
CA GLY A 49 -25.25 12.66 -12.65
C GLY A 49 -25.81 13.13 -11.31
N TYR A 50 -25.43 14.32 -10.83
CA TYR A 50 -26.02 14.89 -9.61
C TYR A 50 -27.49 15.30 -9.77
N ARG A 51 -27.92 15.76 -10.95
CA ARG A 51 -29.34 16.09 -11.21
C ARG A 51 -30.24 14.86 -11.24
N GLN A 52 -29.72 13.70 -11.66
CA GLN A 52 -30.44 12.43 -11.66
C GLN A 52 -30.68 11.83 -10.26
N SER A 53 -30.27 12.52 -9.18
CA SER A 53 -30.38 12.09 -7.78
C SER A 53 -31.80 11.91 -7.23
N LEU A 54 -32.85 12.18 -8.00
CA LEU A 54 -34.24 12.22 -7.51
C LEU A 54 -35.18 11.13 -8.04
N ALA A 55 -34.76 10.28 -8.99
CA ALA A 55 -35.61 9.21 -9.52
C ALA A 55 -34.79 8.03 -10.07
N GLY A 56 -34.79 6.88 -9.38
CA GLY A 56 -34.13 5.68 -9.88
C GLY A 56 -34.17 4.48 -8.93
N THR A 57 -33.99 3.27 -9.49
CA THR A 57 -33.79 2.03 -8.73
C THR A 57 -32.38 1.98 -8.12
N LYS A 58 -32.11 1.07 -7.17
CA LYS A 58 -30.77 0.91 -6.58
C LYS A 58 -29.65 0.70 -7.62
N GLY A 59 -29.92 -0.03 -8.71
CA GLY A 59 -28.96 -0.22 -9.80
C GLY A 59 -28.60 1.08 -10.53
N SER A 60 -29.60 1.92 -10.80
CA SER A 60 -29.40 3.23 -11.43
C SER A 60 -28.51 4.17 -10.60
N LEU A 61 -28.54 4.04 -9.27
CA LEU A 61 -27.66 4.83 -8.38
C LEU A 61 -26.21 4.38 -8.49
N VAL A 62 -25.96 3.07 -8.59
CA VAL A 62 -24.60 2.50 -8.77
C VAL A 62 -24.02 2.90 -10.13
N ASP A 63 -24.81 2.79 -11.21
CA ASP A 63 -24.37 3.18 -12.55
C ASP A 63 -24.08 4.68 -12.63
N ARG A 64 -24.91 5.51 -11.98
CA ARG A 64 -24.67 6.94 -11.82
C ARG A 64 -23.38 7.22 -11.07
N ASP A 65 -23.16 6.58 -9.92
CA ASP A 65 -21.96 6.82 -9.11
C ASP A 65 -20.69 6.43 -9.88
N ALA A 66 -20.74 5.32 -10.62
CA ALA A 66 -19.67 4.93 -11.53
C ALA A 66 -19.45 5.97 -12.64
N MET A 67 -20.51 6.47 -13.27
CA MET A 67 -20.43 7.50 -14.31
C MET A 67 -19.84 8.81 -13.77
N VAL A 68 -20.33 9.32 -12.64
CA VAL A 68 -19.84 10.56 -12.00
C VAL A 68 -18.38 10.40 -11.61
N HIS A 69 -18.01 9.26 -11.02
CA HIS A 69 -16.63 8.97 -10.67
C HIS A 69 -15.70 8.96 -11.89
N GLN A 70 -16.11 8.31 -13.00
CA GLN A 70 -15.32 8.32 -14.24
C GLN A 70 -15.20 9.72 -14.86
N ALA A 71 -16.28 10.50 -14.85
CA ALA A 71 -16.26 11.87 -15.35
C ALA A 71 -15.36 12.79 -14.49
N ALA A 72 -15.37 12.61 -13.16
CA ALA A 72 -14.50 13.33 -12.23
C ALA A 72 -13.02 13.00 -12.47
N LEU A 73 -12.66 11.72 -12.59
CA LEU A 73 -11.28 11.30 -12.93
C LEU A 73 -10.82 11.89 -14.26
N ARG A 74 -11.73 11.94 -15.25
CA ARG A 74 -11.42 12.54 -16.56
C ARG A 74 -11.20 14.05 -16.44
N ALA A 75 -12.04 14.78 -15.72
CA ALA A 75 -11.88 16.22 -15.50
C ALA A 75 -10.53 16.53 -14.83
N GLN A 76 -10.18 15.80 -13.76
CA GLN A 76 -8.90 15.96 -13.07
C GLN A 76 -7.69 15.73 -13.98
N ALA A 77 -7.75 14.71 -14.86
CA ALA A 77 -6.68 14.44 -15.81
C ALA A 77 -6.49 15.58 -16.83
N LEU A 78 -7.56 16.30 -17.19
CA LEU A 78 -7.51 17.43 -18.13
C LEU A 78 -6.92 18.69 -17.46
N ASP A 79 -7.24 18.94 -16.18
CA ASP A 79 -6.73 20.09 -15.43
C ASP A 79 -5.19 20.09 -15.31
N ILE A 80 -4.58 18.91 -15.23
CA ILE A 80 -3.12 18.74 -15.09
C ILE A 80 -2.38 19.12 -16.38
N ALA A 81 -3.04 19.01 -17.53
CA ALA A 81 -2.47 19.31 -18.83
C ALA A 81 -2.56 20.79 -19.23
N ASP A 82 -3.08 21.65 -18.33
CA ASP A 82 -3.38 23.03 -18.65
C ASP A 82 -2.14 23.88 -18.95
N ASP A 83 -1.00 23.57 -18.32
CA ASP A 83 0.29 24.18 -18.68
C ASP A 83 1.01 23.31 -19.72
N GLY A 84 1.50 23.89 -20.81
CA GLY A 84 2.32 23.17 -21.79
C GLY A 84 1.70 21.88 -22.36
N LEU A 85 0.41 21.91 -22.74
CA LEU A 85 -0.34 20.76 -23.28
C LEU A 85 0.41 20.05 -24.41
N VAL A 86 0.93 20.83 -25.35
CA VAL A 86 1.74 20.37 -26.49
C VAL A 86 3.16 20.88 -26.30
N PHE A 87 4.13 19.97 -26.33
CA PHE A 87 5.55 20.31 -26.17
C PHE A 87 6.41 19.79 -27.32
N GLY A 88 5.85 19.00 -28.23
CA GLY A 88 6.62 18.34 -29.27
C GLY A 88 5.85 18.16 -30.58
N ARG A 89 6.59 18.11 -31.68
CA ARG A 89 6.11 17.73 -33.00
C ARG A 89 7.13 16.83 -33.69
N LEU A 90 6.65 15.80 -34.38
CA LEU A 90 7.44 14.95 -35.27
C LEU A 90 6.93 15.10 -36.68
N ASP A 91 7.84 15.37 -37.61
CA ASP A 91 7.59 15.28 -39.05
C ASP A 91 8.23 13.99 -39.56
N LEU A 92 7.41 13.10 -40.13
CA LEU A 92 7.83 11.78 -40.58
C LEU A 92 8.10 11.76 -42.08
N ALA A 93 8.91 10.79 -42.53
CA ALA A 93 9.21 10.60 -43.95
C ALA A 93 7.95 10.26 -44.78
N SER A 94 6.92 9.72 -44.13
CA SER A 94 5.59 9.49 -44.71
C SER A 94 4.78 10.78 -44.96
N ARG A 95 5.32 11.95 -44.59
CA ARG A 95 4.65 13.26 -44.53
C ARG A 95 3.54 13.37 -43.48
N GLU A 96 3.42 12.37 -42.61
CA GLU A 96 2.56 12.45 -41.43
C GLU A 96 3.22 13.37 -40.39
N VAL A 97 2.41 14.25 -39.77
CA VAL A 97 2.82 15.12 -38.67
C VAL A 97 2.16 14.63 -37.40
N ARG A 98 2.95 14.45 -36.34
CA ARG A 98 2.46 14.01 -35.03
C ARG A 98 2.81 15.04 -33.98
N TYR A 99 1.79 15.58 -33.31
CA TYR A 99 1.98 16.44 -32.15
C TYR A 99 2.00 15.59 -30.88
N ILE A 100 2.98 15.84 -30.01
CA ILE A 100 3.20 15.12 -28.75
C ILE A 100 2.90 16.04 -27.58
N GLY A 101 2.16 15.53 -26.61
CA GLY A 101 1.71 16.31 -25.47
C GLY A 101 1.54 15.51 -24.19
N ARG A 102 1.20 16.23 -23.12
CA ARG A 102 1.05 15.67 -21.78
C ARG A 102 -0.11 14.66 -21.70
N ILE A 103 -1.15 14.90 -22.47
CA ILE A 103 -2.32 14.03 -22.58
C ILE A 103 -2.76 13.90 -24.03
N GLY A 104 -3.51 12.84 -24.31
CA GLY A 104 -4.12 12.65 -25.63
C GLY A 104 -5.33 13.55 -25.85
N VAL A 105 -5.33 14.33 -26.94
CA VAL A 105 -6.46 15.17 -27.38
C VAL A 105 -6.93 14.67 -28.73
N ARG A 106 -8.25 14.51 -28.89
CA ARG A 106 -8.87 14.00 -30.12
C ARG A 106 -9.98 14.92 -30.60
N THR A 107 -10.15 15.03 -31.90
CA THR A 107 -11.27 15.76 -32.52
C THR A 107 -12.61 15.08 -32.18
N GLY A 108 -13.73 15.75 -32.49
CA GLY A 108 -15.07 15.13 -32.43
C GLY A 108 -15.22 13.91 -33.35
N GLU A 109 -14.45 13.85 -34.43
CA GLU A 109 -14.37 12.72 -35.37
C GLU A 109 -13.42 11.60 -34.90
N HIS A 110 -12.81 11.77 -33.71
CA HIS A 110 -11.86 10.83 -33.08
C HIS A 110 -10.46 10.77 -33.70
N ASP A 111 -10.10 11.73 -34.56
CA ASP A 111 -8.74 11.91 -35.04
C ASP A 111 -7.83 12.43 -33.93
N SER A 112 -6.56 12.03 -33.95
CA SER A 112 -5.59 12.42 -32.93
C SER A 112 -5.06 13.83 -33.22
N LEU A 113 -5.40 14.81 -32.39
CA LEU A 113 -4.80 16.15 -32.41
C LEU A 113 -3.48 16.16 -31.63
N VAL A 114 -3.45 15.51 -30.47
CA VAL A 114 -2.27 15.43 -29.61
C VAL A 114 -2.12 13.99 -29.14
N ILE A 115 -0.94 13.42 -29.35
CA ILE A 115 -0.59 12.09 -28.88
C ILE A 115 -0.01 12.23 -27.47
N ASP A 116 -0.59 11.47 -26.54
CA ASP A 116 -0.07 11.35 -25.18
C ASP A 116 1.37 10.81 -25.22
N TRP A 117 2.29 11.46 -24.51
CA TRP A 117 3.70 11.05 -24.44
C TRP A 117 3.88 9.58 -24.00
N ARG A 118 2.93 9.02 -23.24
CA ARG A 118 2.96 7.63 -22.77
C ARG A 118 2.57 6.62 -23.86
N ALA A 119 2.02 7.08 -24.98
CA ALA A 119 1.63 6.22 -26.09
C ALA A 119 2.85 5.62 -26.81
N PRO A 120 2.72 4.42 -27.41
CA PRO A 120 3.76 3.87 -28.29
C PRO A 120 4.08 4.78 -29.47
N ALA A 121 3.06 5.46 -30.02
CA ALA A 121 3.24 6.38 -31.15
C ALA A 121 4.08 7.64 -30.83
N ALA A 122 4.33 7.91 -29.55
CA ALA A 122 5.21 8.98 -29.08
C ALA A 122 6.64 8.51 -28.75
N GLU A 123 6.93 7.21 -28.84
CA GLU A 123 8.24 6.64 -28.45
C GLU A 123 9.39 7.24 -29.27
N ASP A 124 9.17 7.43 -30.57
CA ASP A 124 10.19 7.95 -31.47
C ASP A 124 10.58 9.41 -31.16
N PHE A 125 9.72 10.16 -30.47
CA PHE A 125 10.06 11.51 -29.99
C PHE A 125 11.30 11.48 -29.08
N TYR A 126 11.43 10.44 -28.25
CA TYR A 126 12.52 10.31 -27.29
C TYR A 126 13.68 9.44 -27.79
N ARG A 127 13.38 8.45 -28.64
CA ARG A 127 14.37 7.44 -29.05
C ARG A 127 15.03 7.69 -30.39
N ALA A 128 14.40 8.43 -31.29
CA ALA A 128 14.98 8.71 -32.59
C ALA A 128 16.24 9.58 -32.46
N THR A 129 17.25 9.22 -33.24
CA THR A 129 18.57 9.87 -33.32
C THR A 129 18.98 10.01 -34.79
N PRO A 130 19.95 10.87 -35.14
CA PRO A 130 20.44 10.93 -36.52
C PRO A 130 20.99 9.59 -37.04
N GLU A 131 21.53 8.74 -36.17
CA GLU A 131 22.05 7.41 -36.52
C GLU A 131 20.94 6.34 -36.65
N ASP A 132 19.83 6.51 -35.92
CA ASP A 132 18.62 5.68 -36.00
C ASP A 132 17.38 6.61 -36.03
N PRO A 133 17.01 7.17 -37.21
CA PRO A 133 15.95 8.18 -37.29
C PRO A 133 14.55 7.61 -37.08
N ARG A 134 14.37 6.28 -37.20
CA ARG A 134 13.06 5.60 -37.04
C ARG A 134 11.92 6.20 -37.88
N GLY A 135 12.27 6.74 -39.07
CA GLY A 135 11.32 7.40 -39.97
C GLY A 135 10.95 8.83 -39.57
N VAL A 136 11.55 9.38 -38.51
CA VAL A 136 11.45 10.79 -38.13
C VAL A 136 12.46 11.60 -38.94
N VAL A 137 11.97 12.62 -39.63
CA VAL A 137 12.80 13.57 -40.39
C VAL A 137 13.23 14.72 -39.49
N ARG A 138 12.25 15.32 -38.80
CA ARG A 138 12.44 16.46 -37.92
C ARG A 138 11.69 16.27 -36.61
N ARG A 139 12.38 16.55 -35.50
CA ARG A 139 11.79 16.66 -34.18
C ARG A 139 11.81 18.13 -33.76
N ARG A 140 10.64 18.71 -33.53
CA ARG A 140 10.47 20.06 -33.02
C ARG A 140 10.08 20.02 -31.55
N VAL A 141 10.80 20.75 -30.72
CA VAL A 141 10.48 20.96 -29.30
C VAL A 141 9.87 22.35 -29.14
N LEU A 142 8.71 22.41 -28.52
CA LEU A 142 8.00 23.65 -28.21
C LEU A 142 8.22 24.01 -26.75
N HIS A 143 8.58 25.26 -26.49
CA HIS A 143 8.62 25.82 -25.16
C HIS A 143 7.42 26.73 -24.99
N SER A 144 6.56 26.37 -24.04
CA SER A 144 5.36 27.13 -23.72
C SER A 144 5.40 27.66 -22.30
N ARG A 145 4.71 28.77 -22.07
CA ARG A 145 4.38 29.29 -20.74
C ARG A 145 2.87 29.42 -20.67
N GLY A 146 2.21 28.55 -19.90
CA GLY A 146 0.76 28.41 -20.00
C GLY A 146 0.38 27.99 -21.43
N HIS A 147 -0.56 28.73 -22.03
CA HIS A 147 -1.08 28.45 -23.37
C HIS A 147 -0.26 29.10 -24.50
N THR A 148 0.80 29.84 -24.17
CA THR A 148 1.59 30.60 -25.15
C THR A 148 2.91 29.91 -25.47
N VAL A 149 3.16 29.62 -26.75
CA VAL A 149 4.44 29.18 -27.29
C VAL A 149 5.40 30.36 -27.30
N VAL A 150 6.43 30.30 -26.45
CA VAL A 150 7.43 31.35 -26.30
C VAL A 150 8.69 31.08 -27.10
N ASP A 151 8.96 29.81 -27.41
CA ASP A 151 10.14 29.40 -28.16
C ASP A 151 9.93 28.04 -28.84
N LEU A 152 10.73 27.75 -29.86
CA LEU A 152 10.82 26.44 -30.49
C LEU A 152 12.23 26.14 -31.00
N GLU A 153 12.58 24.86 -31.04
CA GLU A 153 13.85 24.35 -31.54
C GLU A 153 13.64 23.07 -32.34
N ASP A 154 14.34 22.95 -33.47
CA ASP A 154 14.31 21.79 -34.35
C ASP A 154 15.59 20.96 -34.21
N ASP A 155 15.40 19.64 -34.25
CA ASP A 155 16.44 18.63 -34.39
C ASP A 155 16.18 17.85 -35.68
N LEU A 156 17.14 17.92 -36.61
CA LEU A 156 17.04 17.28 -37.91
C LEU A 156 17.70 15.91 -37.85
N LEU A 157 16.90 14.87 -37.93
CA LEU A 157 17.33 13.49 -37.75
C LEU A 157 17.60 12.78 -39.09
N ASP A 158 16.90 13.18 -40.15
CA ASP A 158 17.13 12.68 -41.51
C ASP A 158 17.32 13.86 -42.49
N PRO A 159 18.56 14.29 -42.75
CA PRO A 159 18.85 15.39 -43.66
C PRO A 159 18.47 15.11 -45.12
N ASP A 160 18.48 13.84 -45.54
CA ASP A 160 18.20 13.46 -46.94
C ASP A 160 16.71 13.55 -47.25
N ALA A 161 15.86 13.39 -46.24
CA ALA A 161 14.40 13.53 -46.34
C ALA A 161 13.87 14.95 -46.02
N ALA A 162 14.76 15.92 -45.77
CA ALA A 162 14.41 17.25 -45.26
C ALA A 162 13.93 18.27 -46.32
N ASP A 163 13.68 17.84 -47.56
CA ASP A 163 13.42 18.75 -48.67
C ASP A 163 12.18 19.63 -48.42
N GLY A 164 12.33 20.95 -48.62
CA GLY A 164 11.29 21.95 -48.39
C GLY A 164 10.95 22.26 -46.92
N MET A 165 11.66 21.72 -45.93
CA MET A 165 11.39 21.98 -44.51
C MET A 165 12.15 23.20 -43.97
N THR A 166 11.44 24.06 -43.23
CA THR A 166 12.07 25.14 -42.44
C THR A 166 12.68 24.56 -41.16
N ILE A 167 13.99 24.73 -40.95
CA ILE A 167 14.67 24.28 -39.73
C ILE A 167 15.03 25.50 -38.87
N VAL A 168 14.60 25.51 -37.61
CA VAL A 168 14.84 26.59 -36.65
C VAL A 168 15.71 26.09 -35.49
N GLY A 169 16.92 26.63 -35.39
CA GLY A 169 17.88 26.32 -34.31
C GLY A 169 19.11 25.55 -34.80
N ASP A 170 20.11 25.42 -33.93
CA ASP A 170 21.41 24.77 -34.22
C ASP A 170 21.42 23.27 -33.81
N GLY A 171 20.25 22.66 -33.61
CA GLY A 171 20.09 21.32 -33.03
C GLY A 171 19.94 21.37 -31.50
N ALA A 172 18.88 20.74 -31.00
CA ALA A 172 18.39 20.80 -29.60
C ALA A 172 19.39 20.37 -28.49
N PHE A 173 20.60 19.92 -28.84
CA PHE A 173 21.56 19.33 -27.92
C PHE A 173 22.25 20.35 -26.99
N ILE A 174 22.48 21.59 -27.43
CA ILE A 174 23.31 22.56 -26.67
C ILE A 174 22.48 23.39 -25.66
N ALA A 175 21.20 23.65 -25.91
CA ALA A 175 20.39 24.53 -25.05
C ALA A 175 19.81 23.83 -23.81
N SER A 176 19.59 22.50 -23.87
CA SER A 176 19.09 21.70 -22.74
C SER A 176 20.04 21.72 -21.53
N LEU A 177 21.34 21.96 -21.77
CA LEU A 177 22.39 22.00 -20.74
C LEU A 177 22.49 23.35 -19.99
N ALA A 178 21.88 24.44 -20.50
CA ALA A 178 22.15 25.79 -20.02
C ALA A 178 21.12 26.36 -19.03
N ARG A 179 20.01 25.68 -18.73
CA ARG A 179 18.99 26.22 -17.82
C ARG A 179 19.28 25.90 -16.36
N THR A 180 19.50 26.97 -15.59
CA THR A 180 19.65 26.96 -14.13
C THR A 180 18.54 26.16 -13.47
N ARG A 181 18.92 25.17 -12.66
CA ARG A 181 18.02 24.35 -11.85
C ARG A 181 17.49 25.19 -10.69
N GLU A 182 16.36 25.85 -10.88
CA GLU A 182 15.60 26.43 -9.77
C GLU A 182 14.97 25.31 -8.94
N GLY A 183 14.90 25.51 -7.62
CA GLY A 183 14.76 24.47 -6.58
C GLY A 183 13.47 23.63 -6.56
N GLU A 184 12.65 23.64 -7.61
CA GLU A 184 11.46 22.79 -7.76
C GLU A 184 11.64 21.82 -8.95
N MET A 185 11.35 20.54 -8.73
CA MET A 185 11.15 19.51 -9.78
C MET A 185 10.04 19.97 -10.72
N ARG A 186 10.46 20.53 -11.85
CA ARG A 186 9.61 20.83 -12.98
C ARG A 186 9.21 19.54 -13.68
N ASP A 187 8.09 19.56 -14.38
CA ASP A 187 7.73 18.51 -15.31
C ASP A 187 8.88 18.32 -16.32
N ILE A 188 9.41 17.09 -16.38
CA ILE A 188 10.55 16.74 -17.24
C ILE A 188 10.12 16.18 -18.58
N VAL A 189 8.81 15.94 -18.84
CA VAL A 189 8.32 15.18 -20.00
C VAL A 189 8.88 15.70 -21.34
N ALA A 190 8.99 17.01 -21.53
CA ALA A 190 9.54 17.61 -22.74
C ALA A 190 11.07 17.47 -22.88
N THR A 191 11.75 17.08 -21.81
CA THR A 191 13.22 17.01 -21.69
C THR A 191 13.73 15.62 -21.33
N ILE A 192 12.86 14.61 -21.34
CA ILE A 192 13.25 13.21 -21.10
C ILE A 192 14.31 12.83 -22.13
N GLN A 193 15.46 12.37 -21.65
CA GLN A 193 16.55 11.89 -22.49
C GLN A 193 16.30 10.44 -22.90
N ARG A 194 16.97 9.97 -23.96
CA ARG A 194 16.83 8.60 -24.48
C ARG A 194 17.06 7.54 -23.40
N GLU A 195 18.14 7.64 -22.63
CA GLU A 195 18.48 6.69 -21.56
C GLU A 195 17.44 6.72 -20.41
N GLN A 196 16.78 7.86 -20.20
CA GLN A 196 15.70 7.99 -19.23
C GLN A 196 14.41 7.35 -19.75
N ASP A 197 14.08 7.51 -21.04
CA ASP A 197 12.94 6.86 -21.69
C ASP A 197 13.09 5.33 -21.70
N GLU A 198 14.30 4.80 -21.90
CA GLU A 198 14.59 3.37 -21.76
C GLU A 198 14.19 2.84 -20.37
N VAL A 199 14.53 3.57 -19.30
CA VAL A 199 14.14 3.22 -17.93
C VAL A 199 12.63 3.37 -17.74
N ILE A 200 12.01 4.43 -18.26
CA ILE A 200 10.56 4.67 -18.15
C ILE A 200 9.76 3.55 -18.82
N ARG A 201 10.18 3.12 -20.02
CA ARG A 201 9.48 2.10 -20.82
C ARG A 201 10.01 0.68 -20.61
N ALA A 202 10.96 0.45 -19.70
CA ALA A 202 11.46 -0.90 -19.40
C ALA A 202 10.29 -1.85 -19.03
N PRO A 203 10.40 -3.16 -19.30
CA PRO A 203 9.31 -4.12 -19.08
C PRO A 203 8.66 -4.02 -17.69
N ALA A 204 7.36 -4.28 -17.61
CA ALA A 204 6.60 -4.18 -16.36
C ALA A 204 6.92 -5.31 -15.37
N ASP A 205 7.48 -6.42 -15.85
CA ASP A 205 7.84 -7.58 -15.04
C ASP A 205 9.26 -7.50 -14.50
N GLY A 206 9.45 -7.91 -13.25
CA GLY A 206 10.74 -7.95 -12.58
C GLY A 206 11.10 -6.69 -11.80
N THR A 207 12.38 -6.56 -11.47
CA THR A 207 12.93 -5.46 -10.67
C THR A 207 13.83 -4.57 -11.52
N VAL A 208 13.62 -3.26 -11.46
CA VAL A 208 14.44 -2.26 -12.15
C VAL A 208 15.20 -1.42 -11.13
N LEU A 209 16.53 -1.43 -11.20
CA LEU A 209 17.39 -0.61 -10.36
C LEU A 209 17.89 0.62 -11.14
N VAL A 210 17.45 1.80 -10.75
CA VAL A 210 17.86 3.07 -11.38
C VAL A 210 19.02 3.70 -10.60
N ARG A 211 20.22 3.72 -11.19
CA ARG A 211 21.42 4.33 -10.60
C ARG A 211 21.87 5.54 -11.41
N GLY A 212 22.45 6.52 -10.75
CA GLY A 212 22.93 7.74 -11.39
C GLY A 212 23.41 8.78 -10.38
N ALA A 213 24.21 9.73 -10.84
CA ALA A 213 24.76 10.80 -10.00
C ALA A 213 23.66 11.69 -9.39
N PRO A 214 23.95 12.44 -8.29
CA PRO A 214 23.03 13.45 -7.78
C PRO A 214 22.57 14.42 -8.87
N GLY A 215 21.27 14.73 -8.91
CA GLY A 215 20.72 15.68 -9.87
C GLY A 215 20.45 15.16 -11.29
N THR A 216 20.62 13.87 -11.57
CA THR A 216 20.30 13.27 -12.89
C THR A 216 18.81 12.97 -13.12
N GLY A 217 17.92 13.48 -12.25
CA GLY A 217 16.47 13.31 -12.40
C GLY A 217 15.91 11.93 -12.03
N LYS A 218 16.67 11.04 -11.35
CA LYS A 218 16.23 9.66 -11.02
C LYS A 218 14.83 9.55 -10.43
N THR A 219 14.49 10.42 -9.48
CA THR A 219 13.16 10.45 -8.87
C THR A 219 12.11 10.75 -9.92
N ALA A 220 12.29 11.81 -10.69
CA ALA A 220 11.37 12.15 -11.77
C ALA A 220 11.23 10.99 -12.78
N VAL A 221 12.33 10.37 -13.20
CA VAL A 221 12.31 9.18 -14.09
C VAL A 221 11.51 8.02 -13.50
N ALA A 222 11.71 7.70 -12.22
CA ALA A 222 10.95 6.63 -11.55
C ALA A 222 9.45 6.93 -11.47
N LEU A 223 9.08 8.18 -11.25
CA LEU A 223 7.69 8.62 -11.17
C LEU A 223 7.01 8.61 -12.54
N HIS A 224 7.71 9.06 -13.59
CA HIS A 224 7.24 8.97 -14.97
C HIS A 224 7.11 7.52 -15.42
N ARG A 225 8.00 6.62 -14.97
CA ARG A 225 7.85 5.17 -15.14
C ARG A 225 6.53 4.66 -14.56
N VAL A 226 6.18 5.06 -13.33
CA VAL A 226 4.89 4.68 -12.73
C VAL A 226 3.72 5.18 -13.58
N ALA A 227 3.75 6.44 -14.01
CA ALA A 227 2.71 7.02 -14.87
C ALA A 227 2.56 6.28 -16.20
N TYR A 228 3.69 5.90 -16.83
CA TYR A 228 3.72 5.07 -18.03
C TYR A 228 3.11 3.68 -17.79
N LEU A 229 3.49 3.00 -16.69
CA LEU A 229 2.97 1.67 -16.37
C LEU A 229 1.45 1.69 -16.10
N LEU A 230 0.95 2.68 -15.37
CA LEU A 230 -0.49 2.87 -15.16
C LEU A 230 -1.25 3.12 -16.46
N PHE A 231 -0.68 3.91 -17.38
CA PHE A 231 -1.26 4.16 -18.69
C PHE A 231 -1.26 2.91 -19.57
N ARG A 232 -0.09 2.30 -19.78
CA ARG A 232 0.09 1.16 -20.69
C ARG A 232 -0.56 -0.12 -20.18
N HIS A 233 -0.53 -0.33 -18.88
CA HIS A 233 -1.00 -1.56 -18.23
C HIS A 233 -2.16 -1.29 -17.25
N ARG A 234 -3.05 -0.36 -17.60
CA ARG A 234 -4.23 0.01 -16.79
C ARG A 234 -5.07 -1.17 -16.28
N ARG A 235 -5.20 -2.24 -17.08
CA ARG A 235 -5.95 -3.45 -16.68
C ARG A 235 -5.25 -4.23 -15.56
N ARG A 236 -3.92 -4.17 -15.49
CA ARG A 236 -3.10 -4.90 -14.52
C ARG A 236 -2.92 -4.11 -13.22
N PHE A 237 -2.68 -2.80 -13.32
CA PHE A 237 -2.34 -1.95 -12.18
C PHE A 237 -3.49 -1.05 -11.71
N GLY A 238 -4.52 -0.80 -12.53
CA GLY A 238 -5.63 0.09 -12.18
C GLY A 238 -6.48 -0.39 -11.01
N SER A 239 -6.57 -1.70 -10.76
CA SER A 239 -7.30 -2.27 -9.61
C SER A 239 -6.41 -2.67 -8.43
N ARG A 240 -5.11 -2.90 -8.67
CA ARG A 240 -4.15 -3.35 -7.63
C ARG A 240 -3.41 -2.18 -6.98
N GLY A 241 -3.45 -1.01 -7.60
CA GLY A 241 -2.74 0.17 -7.16
C GLY A 241 -1.21 0.07 -7.31
N VAL A 242 -0.54 1.17 -7.02
CA VAL A 242 0.92 1.30 -6.97
C VAL A 242 1.29 1.86 -5.61
N LEU A 243 2.16 1.18 -4.87
CA LEU A 243 2.70 1.72 -3.62
C LEU A 243 4.02 2.45 -3.89
N VAL A 244 4.05 3.75 -3.64
CA VAL A 244 5.27 4.57 -3.71
C VAL A 244 5.71 4.87 -2.28
N ILE A 245 6.86 4.30 -1.90
CA ILE A 245 7.44 4.49 -0.57
C ILE A 245 8.51 5.57 -0.65
N GLY A 246 8.28 6.68 0.06
CA GLY A 246 9.23 7.79 0.20
C GLY A 246 10.02 7.69 1.51
N PRO A 247 11.18 8.36 1.61
CA PRO A 247 11.98 8.36 2.84
C PRO A 247 11.30 9.08 4.02
N ASN A 248 10.43 10.06 3.76
CA ASN A 248 9.72 10.82 4.80
C ASN A 248 8.46 11.51 4.24
N ARG A 249 7.61 12.02 5.14
CA ARG A 249 6.33 12.68 4.79
C ARG A 249 6.51 13.93 3.93
N ARG A 250 7.59 14.70 4.10
CA ARG A 250 7.85 15.89 3.29
C ARG A 250 8.11 15.51 1.83
N PHE A 251 8.86 14.43 1.62
CA PHE A 251 9.09 13.89 0.29
C PHE A 251 7.82 13.35 -0.34
N THR A 252 7.00 12.59 0.38
CA THR A 252 5.76 12.04 -0.19
C THR A 252 4.77 13.15 -0.54
N ALA A 253 4.56 14.13 0.35
CA ALA A 253 3.72 15.30 0.07
C ALA A 253 4.25 16.14 -1.12
N TYR A 254 5.56 16.13 -1.33
CA TYR A 254 6.17 16.74 -2.49
C TYR A 254 5.87 15.97 -3.78
N ILE A 255 5.97 14.64 -3.76
CA ILE A 255 5.64 13.80 -4.92
C ILE A 255 4.16 13.88 -5.28
N GLU A 256 3.24 13.96 -4.31
CA GLU A 256 1.81 14.13 -4.55
C GLU A 256 1.50 15.35 -5.45
N ARG A 257 2.28 16.43 -5.31
CA ARG A 257 2.12 17.66 -6.12
C ARG A 257 2.65 17.51 -7.55
N VAL A 258 3.64 16.66 -7.76
CA VAL A 258 4.29 16.45 -9.07
C VAL A 258 3.61 15.33 -9.87
N LEU A 259 2.87 14.45 -9.18
CA LEU A 259 2.10 13.36 -9.77
C LEU A 259 0.61 13.43 -9.47
N PRO A 260 -0.08 14.56 -9.70
CA PRO A 260 -1.53 14.64 -9.52
C PRO A 260 -2.28 13.71 -10.48
N SER A 261 -1.63 13.20 -11.54
CA SER A 261 -2.25 12.38 -12.61
C SER A 261 -2.15 10.87 -12.39
N LEU A 262 -1.53 10.41 -11.29
CA LEU A 262 -1.65 9.02 -10.85
C LEU A 262 -3.04 8.85 -10.25
N GLY A 263 -4.05 8.70 -11.12
CA GLY A 263 -5.47 8.81 -10.80
C GLY A 263 -5.82 8.38 -9.38
N GLU A 264 -6.46 9.27 -8.64
CA GLU A 264 -6.88 9.06 -7.25
C GLU A 264 -7.58 7.71 -7.14
N GLY A 265 -6.91 6.77 -6.46
CA GLY A 265 -7.33 5.37 -6.30
C GLY A 265 -6.34 4.33 -6.83
N SER A 266 -5.38 4.71 -7.68
CA SER A 266 -4.42 3.79 -8.30
C SER A 266 -2.98 3.90 -7.78
N ALA A 267 -2.66 4.90 -6.95
CA ALA A 267 -1.37 5.00 -6.28
C ALA A 267 -1.54 5.39 -4.81
N ALA A 268 -0.89 4.64 -3.92
CA ALA A 268 -0.77 4.96 -2.50
C ALA A 268 0.64 5.49 -2.25
N LEU A 269 0.73 6.70 -1.69
CA LEU A 269 1.99 7.26 -1.24
C LEU A 269 2.10 7.04 0.28
N ARG A 270 3.22 6.45 0.70
CA ARG A 270 3.52 6.20 2.11
C ARG A 270 4.95 6.64 2.40
N SER A 271 5.15 7.24 3.56
CA SER A 271 6.49 7.45 4.07
C SER A 271 6.97 6.15 4.72
N LEU A 272 8.28 5.90 4.69
CA LEU A 272 8.84 4.70 5.33
C LEU A 272 8.43 4.61 6.81
N GLY A 273 8.33 5.74 7.51
CA GLY A 273 7.98 5.76 8.93
C GLY A 273 6.51 5.46 9.22
N ASP A 274 5.63 5.54 8.22
CA ASP A 274 4.18 5.38 8.34
C ASP A 274 3.67 4.16 7.56
N LEU A 275 4.55 3.21 7.26
CA LEU A 275 4.21 2.06 6.44
C LEU A 275 3.29 1.08 7.19
N VAL A 276 3.42 1.01 8.51
CA VAL A 276 2.61 0.14 9.39
C VAL A 276 1.59 1.00 10.14
N ASP A 277 0.32 0.61 10.05
CA ASP A 277 -0.77 1.35 10.68
C ASP A 277 -0.64 1.41 12.21
N GLY A 278 -0.92 2.58 12.78
CA GLY A 278 -0.83 2.81 14.23
C GLY A 278 0.60 3.00 14.77
N ALA A 279 1.61 3.02 13.90
CA ALA A 279 2.99 3.34 14.25
C ALA A 279 3.53 4.50 13.39
N THR A 280 4.33 5.36 13.99
CA THR A 280 5.03 6.44 13.27
C THR A 280 6.48 6.49 13.72
N ALA A 281 7.37 6.06 12.84
CA ALA A 281 8.81 6.16 13.05
C ALA A 281 9.37 7.49 12.53
N THR A 282 10.23 8.12 13.34
CA THR A 282 10.74 9.47 13.06
C THR A 282 12.25 9.60 13.21
N VAL A 283 12.91 8.59 13.79
CA VAL A 283 14.34 8.61 14.07
C VAL A 283 15.08 7.50 13.33
N HIS A 284 16.40 7.64 13.19
CA HIS A 284 17.27 6.56 12.70
C HIS A 284 18.09 5.98 13.82
N ASP A 285 18.22 4.66 13.83
CA ASP A 285 19.09 3.97 14.76
C ASP A 285 20.58 4.18 14.41
N PRO A 286 21.48 4.13 15.42
CA PRO A 286 22.91 4.01 15.18
C PRO A 286 23.23 2.78 14.33
N PRO A 287 24.29 2.79 13.50
CA PRO A 287 24.59 1.73 12.53
C PRO A 287 24.65 0.31 13.11
N ARG A 288 25.13 0.16 14.36
CA ARG A 288 25.18 -1.13 15.05
C ARG A 288 23.78 -1.66 15.33
N LEU A 289 22.91 -0.83 15.91
CA LEU A 289 21.55 -1.22 16.26
C LEU A 289 20.70 -1.49 15.02
N ALA A 290 20.84 -0.65 13.99
CA ALA A 290 20.20 -0.84 12.69
C ALA A 290 20.57 -2.19 12.05
N ARG A 291 21.82 -2.63 12.18
CA ARG A 291 22.29 -3.93 11.69
C ARG A 291 21.64 -5.10 12.43
N VAL A 292 21.53 -5.01 13.76
CA VAL A 292 20.94 -6.08 14.57
C VAL A 292 19.43 -6.18 14.29
N LYS A 293 18.72 -5.05 14.22
CA LYS A 293 17.30 -5.03 13.84
C LYS A 293 17.08 -5.54 12.41
N GLY A 294 17.96 -5.20 11.47
CA GLY A 294 17.88 -5.66 10.08
C GLY A 294 18.39 -7.08 9.81
N ALA A 295 18.84 -7.82 10.83
CA ALA A 295 19.37 -9.18 10.66
C ALA A 295 18.24 -10.23 10.62
N GLU A 296 18.42 -11.29 9.82
CA GLU A 296 17.46 -12.40 9.72
C GLU A 296 17.17 -13.06 11.08
N ALA A 297 18.16 -13.12 11.96
CA ALA A 297 18.03 -13.58 13.34
C ALA A 297 16.88 -12.89 14.09
N MET A 298 16.62 -11.61 13.81
CA MET A 298 15.56 -10.85 14.46
C MET A 298 14.17 -11.43 14.18
N ALA A 299 13.91 -11.97 12.99
CA ALA A 299 12.63 -12.63 12.69
C ALA A 299 12.37 -13.83 13.61
N THR A 300 13.43 -14.58 13.96
CA THR A 300 13.34 -15.69 14.93
C THR A 300 13.05 -15.16 16.34
N VAL A 301 13.67 -14.05 16.73
CA VAL A 301 13.41 -13.39 18.02
C VAL A 301 11.97 -12.90 18.12
N LEU A 302 11.45 -12.23 17.09
CA LEU A 302 10.07 -11.75 17.02
C LEU A 302 9.07 -12.91 17.09
N ARG A 303 9.33 -14.00 16.36
CA ARG A 303 8.50 -15.21 16.44
C ARG A 303 8.45 -15.77 17.85
N ARG A 304 9.59 -15.88 18.53
CA ARG A 304 9.65 -16.33 19.93
C ARG A 304 8.91 -15.36 20.86
N ALA A 305 9.07 -14.06 20.67
CA ALA A 305 8.40 -13.03 21.46
C ALA A 305 6.86 -13.09 21.32
N VAL A 306 6.37 -13.33 20.11
CA VAL A 306 4.94 -13.52 19.82
C VAL A 306 4.44 -14.85 20.41
N THR A 307 5.24 -15.91 20.41
CA THR A 307 4.84 -17.17 21.06
C THR A 307 4.99 -17.16 22.57
N ASP A 308 5.73 -16.20 23.16
CA ASP A 308 5.86 -16.07 24.61
C ASP A 308 4.59 -15.49 25.25
N HIS A 309 4.42 -15.77 26.53
CA HIS A 309 3.34 -15.21 27.34
C HIS A 309 3.38 -13.69 27.32
N ALA A 310 2.20 -13.07 27.34
CA ALA A 310 2.12 -11.61 27.50
C ALA A 310 2.69 -11.19 28.88
N PRO A 311 3.20 -9.95 29.01
CA PRO A 311 3.61 -9.42 30.30
C PRO A 311 2.46 -9.50 31.30
N GLY A 312 2.72 -10.01 32.51
CA GLY A 312 1.70 -10.17 33.55
C GLY A 312 0.74 -11.34 33.36
N ALA A 313 0.93 -12.19 32.35
CA ALA A 313 0.08 -13.36 32.16
C ALA A 313 0.12 -14.30 33.38
N PRO A 314 -1.05 -14.76 33.88
CA PRO A 314 -1.14 -15.60 35.06
C PRO A 314 -0.39 -16.93 34.87
N GLY A 315 0.25 -17.39 35.96
CA GLY A 315 1.00 -18.65 35.99
C GLY A 315 0.18 -19.86 36.41
N GLU A 316 -1.09 -19.68 36.78
CA GLU A 316 -1.97 -20.74 37.25
C GLU A 316 -3.42 -20.44 36.87
N LEU A 317 -4.15 -21.44 36.38
CA LEU A 317 -5.59 -21.38 36.11
C LEU A 317 -6.29 -22.26 37.13
N ARG A 318 -7.25 -21.71 37.89
CA ARG A 318 -8.10 -22.45 38.83
C ARG A 318 -9.56 -22.27 38.48
N VAL A 319 -10.29 -23.38 38.41
CA VAL A 319 -11.75 -23.42 38.19
C VAL A 319 -12.39 -24.36 39.21
N VAL A 320 -13.68 -24.17 39.48
CA VAL A 320 -14.44 -25.02 40.40
C VAL A 320 -15.61 -25.64 39.67
N PHE A 321 -15.74 -26.96 39.70
CA PHE A 321 -16.87 -27.66 39.08
C PHE A 321 -17.44 -28.68 40.06
N LYS A 322 -18.73 -28.55 40.40
CA LYS A 322 -19.44 -29.42 41.36
C LYS A 322 -18.64 -29.66 42.66
N GLY A 323 -18.13 -28.58 43.24
CA GLY A 323 -17.32 -28.62 44.48
C GLY A 323 -15.86 -29.03 44.32
N VAL A 324 -15.44 -29.52 43.15
CA VAL A 324 -14.06 -29.95 42.88
C VAL A 324 -13.25 -28.79 42.30
N VAL A 325 -12.10 -28.48 42.91
CA VAL A 325 -11.17 -27.46 42.41
C VAL A 325 -10.18 -28.10 41.43
N VAL A 326 -10.13 -27.59 40.21
CA VAL A 326 -9.21 -28.05 39.16
C VAL A 326 -8.22 -26.93 38.83
N ALA A 327 -6.93 -27.25 38.88
CA ALA A 327 -5.86 -26.29 38.67
C ALA A 327 -4.86 -26.74 37.58
N LEU A 328 -4.52 -25.84 36.67
CA LEU A 328 -3.39 -25.99 35.75
C LEU A 328 -2.25 -25.09 36.19
N ASP A 329 -1.08 -25.68 36.45
CA ASP A 329 0.14 -24.97 36.80
C ASP A 329 0.87 -24.40 35.57
N ARG A 330 1.93 -23.63 35.82
CA ARG A 330 2.73 -23.00 34.77
C ARG A 330 3.29 -24.00 33.76
N ALA A 331 3.74 -25.17 34.22
CA ALA A 331 4.34 -26.18 33.36
C ALA A 331 3.31 -26.81 32.40
N ARG A 332 2.07 -27.05 32.85
CA ARG A 332 1.00 -27.55 31.98
C ARG A 332 0.52 -26.45 31.03
N LEU A 333 0.41 -25.21 31.51
CA LEU A 333 0.09 -24.05 30.65
C LEU A 333 1.13 -23.84 29.54
N ASP A 334 2.43 -23.88 29.86
CA ASP A 334 3.52 -23.72 28.88
C ASP A 334 3.47 -24.81 27.79
N ARG A 335 3.14 -26.06 28.18
CA ARG A 335 2.94 -27.17 27.25
C ARG A 335 1.73 -26.93 26.33
N ILE A 336 0.59 -26.57 26.90
CA ILE A 336 -0.64 -26.25 26.14
C ILE A 336 -0.37 -25.14 25.13
N ARG A 337 0.28 -24.05 25.55
CA ARG A 337 0.63 -22.92 24.68
C ARG A 337 1.53 -23.35 23.53
N SER A 338 2.58 -24.10 23.84
CA SER A 338 3.53 -24.61 22.84
C SER A 338 2.84 -25.51 21.82
N ASP A 339 1.91 -26.36 22.26
CA ASP A 339 1.16 -27.25 21.38
C ASP A 339 0.17 -26.50 20.49
N VAL A 340 -0.51 -25.48 21.02
CA VAL A 340 -1.39 -24.59 20.24
C VAL A 340 -0.59 -23.92 19.11
N HIS A 341 0.60 -23.37 19.41
CA HIS A 341 1.45 -22.76 18.38
C HIS A 341 1.96 -23.77 17.37
N ARG A 342 2.37 -24.97 17.80
CA ARG A 342 2.87 -26.04 16.90
C ARG A 342 1.80 -26.54 15.93
N ARG A 343 0.54 -26.63 16.39
CA ARG A 343 -0.60 -27.11 15.58
C ARG A 343 -1.27 -25.99 14.77
N SER A 344 -1.03 -24.72 15.14
CA SER A 344 -1.55 -23.57 14.41
C SER A 344 -0.79 -23.35 13.12
N ARG A 345 -1.50 -23.32 11.98
CA ARG A 345 -0.99 -22.79 10.72
C ARG A 345 -1.37 -21.33 10.45
N GLY A 346 -2.09 -20.72 11.38
CA GLY A 346 -2.54 -19.32 11.31
C GLY A 346 -1.91 -18.45 12.39
N SER A 347 -2.27 -17.16 12.35
CA SER A 347 -1.72 -16.13 13.24
C SER A 347 -2.07 -16.34 14.71
N VAL A 348 -1.34 -15.67 15.60
CA VAL A 348 -1.52 -15.85 17.05
C VAL A 348 -2.87 -15.34 17.56
N ASN A 349 -3.38 -14.22 17.03
CA ASN A 349 -4.69 -13.72 17.42
C ASN A 349 -5.80 -14.69 16.98
N ALA A 350 -5.72 -15.22 15.75
CA ALA A 350 -6.66 -16.22 15.23
C ALA A 350 -6.63 -17.56 15.99
N ALA A 351 -5.55 -17.88 16.71
CA ALA A 351 -5.43 -19.09 17.50
C ALA A 351 -6.17 -19.05 18.85
N ARG A 352 -6.75 -17.90 19.25
CA ARG A 352 -7.38 -17.72 20.56
C ARG A 352 -8.50 -18.72 20.85
N GLY A 353 -9.35 -19.02 19.87
CA GLY A 353 -10.39 -20.04 20.01
C GLY A 353 -9.80 -21.43 20.30
N ARG A 354 -8.76 -21.82 19.55
CA ARG A 354 -8.04 -23.09 19.76
C ARG A 354 -7.30 -23.14 21.10
N ALA A 355 -6.79 -22.00 21.57
CA ALA A 355 -6.18 -21.89 22.89
C ALA A 355 -7.22 -22.13 24.00
N ALA A 356 -8.44 -21.60 23.85
CA ALA A 356 -9.53 -21.85 24.78
C ALA A 356 -9.90 -23.34 24.84
N GLU A 357 -10.04 -24.00 23.68
CA GLU A 357 -10.30 -25.45 23.62
C GLU A 357 -9.19 -26.25 24.30
N ALA A 358 -7.93 -25.94 24.01
CA ALA A 358 -6.80 -26.67 24.59
C ALA A 358 -6.68 -26.49 26.11
N LEU A 359 -7.08 -25.33 26.66
CA LEU A 359 -7.19 -25.13 28.11
C LEU A 359 -8.31 -25.97 28.71
N LEU A 360 -9.47 -26.07 28.05
CA LEU A 360 -10.59 -26.89 28.49
C LEU A 360 -10.24 -28.38 28.45
N ASP A 361 -9.56 -28.83 27.41
CA ASP A 361 -9.01 -30.19 27.32
C ASP A 361 -8.04 -30.47 28.48
N GLY A 362 -7.10 -29.56 28.73
CA GLY A 362 -6.16 -29.70 29.84
C GLY A 362 -6.84 -29.70 31.21
N LEU A 363 -7.88 -28.90 31.39
CA LEU A 363 -8.71 -28.89 32.61
C LEU A 363 -9.51 -30.18 32.77
N TRP A 364 -10.08 -30.70 31.69
CA TRP A 364 -10.82 -31.97 31.71
C TRP A 364 -9.90 -33.14 32.07
N GLU A 365 -8.74 -33.25 31.40
CA GLU A 365 -7.72 -34.24 31.75
C GLU A 365 -7.36 -34.14 33.23
N ARG A 366 -7.15 -32.92 33.74
CA ARG A 366 -6.80 -32.73 35.14
C ARG A 366 -7.94 -33.07 36.08
N PHE A 367 -9.18 -32.77 35.72
CA PHE A 367 -10.38 -33.13 36.48
C PHE A 367 -10.53 -34.64 36.58
N THR A 368 -10.30 -35.38 35.49
CA THR A 368 -10.28 -36.85 35.50
C THR A 368 -9.11 -37.39 36.32
N ASP A 369 -7.91 -36.82 36.20
CA ASP A 369 -6.71 -37.23 36.95
C ASP A 369 -6.91 -37.16 38.48
N VAL A 370 -7.77 -36.25 38.96
CA VAL A 370 -8.05 -36.06 40.40
C VAL A 370 -9.29 -36.83 40.88
N GLY A 371 -9.87 -37.70 40.07
CA GLY A 371 -11.10 -38.42 40.41
C GLY A 371 -12.34 -37.52 40.44
N GLY A 372 -12.28 -36.38 39.74
CA GLY A 372 -13.32 -35.37 39.74
C GLY A 372 -14.72 -35.86 39.32
N PRO A 373 -14.86 -36.70 38.27
CA PRO A 373 -16.18 -37.21 37.88
C PRO A 373 -16.90 -37.96 39.00
N ASP A 374 -16.18 -38.80 39.74
CA ASP A 374 -16.74 -39.59 40.84
C ASP A 374 -17.06 -38.69 42.05
N ALA A 375 -16.15 -37.80 42.42
CA ALA A 375 -16.35 -36.84 43.50
C ALA A 375 -17.51 -35.86 43.23
N ALA A 376 -17.74 -35.51 41.97
CA ALA A 376 -18.83 -34.64 41.56
C ALA A 376 -20.20 -35.33 41.65
N GLU A 377 -20.27 -36.63 41.36
CA GLU A 377 -21.48 -37.44 41.55
C GLU A 377 -21.80 -37.64 43.03
N GLU A 378 -20.79 -37.88 43.86
CA GLU A 378 -20.94 -37.95 45.33
C GLU A 378 -21.46 -36.62 45.90
N ALA A 379 -20.95 -35.49 45.42
CA ALA A 379 -21.38 -34.16 45.85
C ALA A 379 -22.85 -33.86 45.44
N GLU A 380 -23.25 -34.20 44.21
CA GLU A 380 -24.64 -34.04 43.78
C GLU A 380 -25.59 -34.95 44.56
N GLY A 381 -25.21 -36.21 44.79
CA GLY A 381 -26.00 -37.14 45.60
C GLY A 381 -26.15 -36.67 47.06
N ALA A 382 -25.10 -36.08 47.63
CA ALA A 382 -25.13 -35.52 48.97
C ALA A 382 -26.01 -34.25 49.06
N GLU A 383 -25.99 -33.39 48.04
CA GLU A 383 -26.83 -32.20 47.94
C GLU A 383 -28.30 -32.57 47.76
N ALA A 384 -28.61 -33.50 46.85
CA ALA A 384 -29.96 -34.05 46.68
C ALA A 384 -30.47 -34.74 47.96
N GLY A 385 -29.62 -35.49 48.65
CA GLY A 385 -29.92 -36.10 49.95
C GLY A 385 -30.23 -35.06 51.03
N LEU A 386 -29.49 -33.94 51.06
CA LEU A 386 -29.74 -32.83 51.99
C LEU A 386 -31.06 -32.13 51.70
N TRP A 387 -31.36 -31.84 50.42
CA TRP A 387 -32.63 -31.22 50.02
C TRP A 387 -33.81 -32.15 50.30
N ASN A 388 -33.69 -33.45 50.02
CA ASN A 388 -34.72 -34.43 50.36
C ASN A 388 -34.92 -34.53 51.87
N ALA A 389 -33.86 -34.47 52.68
CA ALA A 389 -33.97 -34.44 54.15
C ALA A 389 -34.65 -33.18 54.67
N ILE A 390 -34.39 -32.01 54.07
CA ILE A 390 -35.06 -30.74 54.39
C ILE A 390 -36.54 -30.80 54.01
N LEU A 391 -36.85 -31.27 52.79
CA LEU A 391 -38.24 -31.40 52.31
C LEU A 391 -39.05 -32.41 53.13
N ALA A 392 -38.43 -33.52 53.55
CA ALA A 392 -39.05 -34.51 54.41
C ALA A 392 -39.32 -33.98 55.83
N ALA A 393 -38.47 -33.10 56.37
CA ALA A 393 -38.67 -32.47 57.67
C ALA A 393 -39.88 -31.50 57.69
N ASP A 394 -40.21 -30.91 56.54
CA ASP A 394 -41.33 -29.98 56.36
C ASP A 394 -42.61 -30.64 55.78
N GLY A 395 -42.63 -31.98 55.63
CA GLY A 395 -43.82 -32.73 55.20
C GLY A 395 -44.19 -32.61 53.72
N LEU A 396 -43.24 -32.21 52.86
CA LEU A 396 -43.41 -32.12 51.41
C LEU A 396 -42.82 -33.36 50.72
N ALA A 397 -43.46 -33.83 49.64
CA ALA A 397 -43.04 -35.04 48.93
C ALA A 397 -41.67 -34.89 48.26
N GLU A 398 -40.92 -36.00 48.19
CA GLU A 398 -39.59 -36.11 47.58
C GLU A 398 -39.56 -35.62 46.13
N ILE A 399 -38.43 -35.04 45.71
CA ILE A 399 -38.22 -34.64 44.31
C ILE A 399 -37.93 -35.91 43.50
N ASP A 400 -38.86 -36.30 42.66
CA ASP A 400 -38.72 -37.41 41.71
C ASP A 400 -37.72 -37.01 40.60
N GLU A 401 -36.50 -37.53 40.65
CA GLU A 401 -35.48 -37.32 39.61
C GLU A 401 -35.79 -38.18 38.38
N GLN A 402 -36.40 -37.58 37.34
CA GLN A 402 -36.35 -38.13 35.99
C GLN A 402 -35.26 -37.44 35.18
N PRO A 403 -34.27 -38.17 34.62
CA PRO A 403 -33.33 -37.55 33.70
C PRO A 403 -34.03 -37.31 32.35
N ALA A 404 -34.12 -36.05 31.96
CA ALA A 404 -34.52 -35.66 30.62
C ALA A 404 -33.51 -36.20 29.60
N ARG A 405 -33.84 -37.31 28.94
CA ARG A 405 -33.12 -37.81 27.76
C ARG A 405 -33.37 -36.87 26.59
N GLY A 406 -32.47 -35.89 26.41
CA GLY A 406 -32.36 -35.11 25.19
C GLY A 406 -31.82 -36.00 24.06
N THR A 407 -32.67 -36.27 23.06
CA THR A 407 -32.28 -36.89 21.80
C THR A 407 -31.50 -35.88 20.96
N GLY A 408 -30.18 -35.96 20.99
CA GLY A 408 -29.28 -35.19 20.14
C GLY A 408 -28.06 -36.04 19.80
N ARG A 409 -27.85 -36.29 18.51
CA ARG A 409 -26.81 -37.18 17.98
C ARG A 409 -25.49 -36.38 17.93
N GLU A 410 -24.81 -36.24 19.06
CA GLU A 410 -23.45 -35.68 19.13
C GLU A 410 -22.48 -36.74 19.67
N SER A 411 -21.41 -36.96 18.93
CA SER A 411 -20.36 -37.94 19.23
C SER A 411 -19.42 -37.35 20.30
N GLY A 412 -19.81 -37.40 21.57
CA GLY A 412 -19.04 -36.88 22.71
C GLY A 412 -19.40 -37.55 24.04
N ASP A 413 -18.47 -37.49 25.01
CA ASP A 413 -18.71 -37.89 26.41
C ASP A 413 -19.62 -36.82 27.07
N PRO A 414 -20.87 -37.15 27.44
CA PRO A 414 -21.82 -36.18 27.99
C PRO A 414 -21.32 -35.48 29.27
N LYS A 415 -20.50 -36.16 30.07
CA LYS A 415 -19.92 -35.57 31.29
C LYS A 415 -18.91 -34.49 30.94
N ARG A 416 -18.11 -34.71 29.90
CA ARG A 416 -17.16 -33.73 29.38
C ARG A 416 -17.89 -32.50 28.84
N ASP A 417 -18.96 -32.70 28.08
CA ASP A 417 -19.68 -31.59 27.46
C ASP A 417 -20.34 -30.69 28.52
N GLN A 418 -20.92 -31.29 29.57
CA GLN A 418 -21.44 -30.54 30.72
C GLN A 418 -20.33 -29.77 31.46
N PHE A 419 -19.17 -30.40 31.69
CA PHE A 419 -18.02 -29.75 32.32
C PHE A 419 -17.55 -28.53 31.50
N VAL A 420 -17.35 -28.73 30.20
CA VAL A 420 -16.90 -27.67 29.29
C VAL A 420 -17.88 -26.51 29.27
N ALA A 421 -19.19 -26.77 29.16
CA ALA A 421 -20.21 -25.73 29.16
C ALA A 421 -20.16 -24.88 30.45
N ARG A 422 -20.13 -25.53 31.63
CA ARG A 422 -20.10 -24.82 32.92
C ARG A 422 -18.80 -24.08 33.17
N VAL A 423 -17.65 -24.63 32.78
CA VAL A 423 -16.35 -23.97 32.98
C VAL A 423 -16.22 -22.74 32.08
N ARG A 424 -16.71 -22.81 30.83
CA ARG A 424 -16.69 -21.66 29.90
C ARG A 424 -17.44 -20.44 30.42
N GLU A 425 -18.49 -20.65 31.21
CA GLU A 425 -19.30 -19.59 31.81
C GLU A 425 -18.65 -18.95 33.05
N GLN A 426 -17.59 -19.55 33.60
CA GLN A 426 -16.92 -19.01 34.78
C GLN A 426 -16.04 -17.81 34.43
N ARG A 427 -16.20 -16.73 35.21
CA ARG A 427 -15.35 -15.54 35.11
C ARG A 427 -13.87 -15.88 35.29
N SER A 428 -13.53 -16.78 36.20
CA SER A 428 -12.15 -17.24 36.41
C SER A 428 -11.51 -17.79 35.14
N PHE A 429 -12.26 -18.52 34.32
CA PHE A 429 -11.78 -19.04 33.05
C PHE A 429 -11.68 -17.95 31.98
N THR A 430 -12.73 -17.13 31.82
CA THR A 430 -12.74 -16.07 30.78
C THR A 430 -11.68 -15.01 31.03
N ASP A 431 -11.53 -14.56 32.28
CA ASP A 431 -10.55 -13.55 32.68
C ASP A 431 -9.12 -14.09 32.54
N PHE A 432 -8.91 -15.36 32.91
CA PHE A 432 -7.64 -16.04 32.69
C PHE A 432 -7.32 -16.12 31.20
N LEU A 433 -8.25 -16.56 30.35
CA LEU A 433 -8.03 -16.68 28.90
C LEU A 433 -7.67 -15.32 28.27
N VAL A 434 -8.34 -14.24 28.68
CA VAL A 434 -8.02 -12.88 28.22
C VAL A 434 -6.61 -12.47 28.63
N ALA A 435 -6.20 -12.74 29.86
CA ALA A 435 -4.87 -12.38 30.37
C ALA A 435 -3.74 -13.28 29.83
N TRP A 436 -4.03 -14.56 29.61
CA TRP A 436 -3.08 -15.57 29.17
C TRP A 436 -2.89 -15.59 27.65
N TRP A 437 -3.96 -15.31 26.90
CA TRP A 437 -3.96 -15.19 25.44
C TRP A 437 -4.66 -13.91 24.97
N PRO A 438 -4.09 -12.72 25.27
CA PRO A 438 -4.66 -11.46 24.84
C PRO A 438 -4.54 -11.30 23.32
N LEU A 439 -5.49 -10.57 22.74
CA LEU A 439 -5.34 -10.02 21.39
C LEU A 439 -4.31 -8.90 21.47
N ARG A 440 -3.19 -9.05 20.76
CA ARG A 440 -2.07 -8.09 20.82
C ARG A 440 -1.88 -7.41 19.48
N ARG A 441 -1.42 -6.16 19.53
CA ARG A 441 -0.97 -5.41 18.36
C ARG A 441 0.56 -5.52 18.22
N PRO A 442 1.12 -5.28 17.01
CA PRO A 442 2.56 -5.32 16.78
C PRO A 442 3.35 -4.44 17.74
N LEU A 443 2.87 -3.21 17.97
CA LEU A 443 3.53 -2.25 18.85
C LEU A 443 3.61 -2.77 20.29
N ASP A 444 2.56 -3.42 20.80
CA ASP A 444 2.54 -3.96 22.17
C ASP A 444 3.63 -5.02 22.35
N VAL A 445 3.80 -5.89 21.35
CA VAL A 445 4.85 -6.92 21.37
C VAL A 445 6.22 -6.28 21.32
N LEU A 446 6.45 -5.32 20.42
CA LEU A 446 7.73 -4.64 20.32
C LEU A 446 8.09 -3.90 21.62
N ARG A 447 7.15 -3.13 22.19
CA ARG A 447 7.33 -2.42 23.47
C ARG A 447 7.62 -3.36 24.63
N SER A 448 7.01 -4.55 24.60
CA SER A 448 7.25 -5.54 25.64
C SER A 448 8.64 -6.20 25.58
N LEU A 449 9.36 -6.07 24.46
CA LEU A 449 10.78 -6.40 24.36
C LEU A 449 11.68 -5.26 24.88
N GLY A 450 11.09 -4.17 25.36
CA GLY A 450 11.78 -3.15 26.13
C GLY A 450 12.23 -3.62 27.52
N ASP A 451 11.73 -4.76 27.99
CA ASP A 451 12.25 -5.49 29.15
C ASP A 451 13.47 -6.34 28.73
N PRO A 452 14.69 -6.06 29.24
CA PRO A 452 15.90 -6.79 28.90
C PRO A 452 15.82 -8.29 29.18
N ASP A 453 15.11 -8.71 30.23
CA ASP A 453 15.03 -10.13 30.58
C ASP A 453 14.14 -10.89 29.60
N ARG A 454 13.04 -10.26 29.17
CA ARG A 454 12.18 -10.82 28.15
C ARG A 454 12.86 -10.86 26.79
N LEU A 455 13.55 -9.78 26.41
CA LEU A 455 14.35 -9.77 25.19
C LEU A 455 15.43 -10.85 25.23
N ARG A 456 16.12 -11.05 26.36
CA ARG A 456 17.15 -12.09 26.50
C ARG A 456 16.59 -13.50 26.32
N ARG A 457 15.38 -13.77 26.84
CA ARG A 457 14.68 -15.06 26.62
C ARG A 457 14.32 -15.27 25.15
N ALA A 458 13.77 -14.25 24.49
CA ALA A 458 13.41 -14.33 23.07
C ALA A 458 14.66 -14.45 22.18
N ALA A 459 15.70 -13.66 22.47
CA ALA A 459 16.96 -13.65 21.74
C ALA A 459 17.72 -14.97 21.84
N GLY A 460 17.75 -15.61 23.01
CA GLY A 460 18.50 -16.83 23.21
C GLY A 460 20.00 -16.65 22.87
N ARG A 461 20.46 -17.32 21.81
CA ARG A 461 21.83 -17.20 21.28
C ARG A 461 21.91 -16.43 19.95
N ASP A 462 20.78 -15.95 19.44
CA ASP A 462 20.68 -15.34 18.11
C ASP A 462 21.10 -13.85 18.12
N ILE A 463 21.14 -13.23 19.29
CA ILE A 463 21.62 -11.85 19.47
C ILE A 463 22.71 -11.84 20.55
N ASP A 464 23.80 -11.13 20.27
CA ASP A 464 24.89 -10.94 21.21
C ASP A 464 24.42 -10.26 22.50
N ARG A 465 24.94 -10.73 23.65
CA ARG A 465 24.57 -10.20 24.97
C ARG A 465 24.81 -8.69 25.09
N ALA A 466 25.82 -8.16 24.39
CA ALA A 466 26.17 -6.74 24.39
C ALA A 466 25.11 -5.87 23.67
N ASP A 467 24.28 -6.46 22.82
CA ASP A 467 23.24 -5.76 22.05
C ASP A 467 21.85 -5.79 22.72
N ILE A 468 21.64 -6.66 23.72
CA ILE A 468 20.37 -6.78 24.45
C ILE A 468 19.96 -5.46 25.12
N GLU A 469 20.86 -4.86 25.91
CA GLU A 469 20.53 -3.65 26.68
C GLU A 469 20.27 -2.42 25.77
N PRO A 470 21.07 -2.15 24.73
CA PRO A 470 20.74 -1.11 23.74
C PRO A 470 19.42 -1.35 23.01
N LEU A 471 19.13 -2.59 22.58
CA LEU A 471 17.87 -2.94 21.92
C LEU A 471 16.67 -2.72 22.83
N ALA A 472 16.70 -3.28 24.04
CA ALA A 472 15.62 -3.16 25.01
C ALA A 472 15.33 -1.68 25.30
N ARG A 473 16.36 -0.87 25.55
CA ARG A 473 16.18 0.58 25.75
C ARG A 473 15.57 1.30 24.55
N SER A 474 15.85 0.85 23.31
CA SER A 474 15.24 1.45 22.11
C SER A 474 13.74 1.21 21.99
N TRP A 475 13.20 0.20 22.69
CA TRP A 475 11.78 -0.14 22.67
C TRP A 475 11.05 0.17 23.98
N ALA A 476 11.76 0.50 25.05
CA ALA A 476 11.18 0.75 26.37
C ALA A 476 10.26 1.98 26.40
N GLY A 477 9.14 1.84 27.11
CA GLY A 477 8.18 2.93 27.35
C GLY A 477 7.76 3.65 26.07
N ASP A 478 7.84 4.98 26.10
CA ASP A 478 7.46 5.85 24.97
C ASP A 478 8.66 6.23 24.07
N ALA A 479 9.75 5.45 24.09
CA ALA A 479 10.90 5.72 23.24
C ALA A 479 10.49 5.89 21.76
N PRO A 480 11.00 6.88 21.02
CA PRO A 480 10.60 7.12 19.64
C PRO A 480 10.94 5.92 18.76
N LEU A 481 10.01 5.53 17.88
CA LEU A 481 10.23 4.45 16.93
C LEU A 481 11.24 4.89 15.85
N SER A 482 12.19 4.01 15.58
CA SER A 482 13.15 4.18 14.49
C SER A 482 12.60 3.66 13.17
N TYR A 483 13.10 4.15 12.04
CA TYR A 483 12.73 3.61 10.73
C TYR A 483 13.06 2.12 10.59
N GLN A 484 14.03 1.61 11.35
CA GLN A 484 14.38 0.19 11.38
C GLN A 484 13.31 -0.66 12.11
N ASP A 485 12.53 -0.06 13.01
CA ASP A 485 11.45 -0.77 13.71
C ASP A 485 10.25 -1.05 12.80
N VAL A 486 10.10 -0.31 11.70
CA VAL A 486 8.97 -0.46 10.77
C VAL A 486 8.90 -1.87 10.20
N ALA A 487 10.04 -2.42 9.75
CA ALA A 487 10.09 -3.78 9.22
C ALA A 487 9.80 -4.83 10.30
N LEU A 488 10.15 -4.56 11.56
CA LEU A 488 9.86 -5.44 12.69
C LEU A 488 8.38 -5.43 13.03
N LEU A 489 7.75 -4.26 12.98
CA LEU A 489 6.31 -4.10 13.20
C LEU A 489 5.50 -4.78 12.09
N ASP A 490 5.94 -4.70 10.83
CA ASP A 490 5.32 -5.40 9.70
C ASP A 490 5.39 -6.93 9.86
N GLU A 491 6.56 -7.47 10.22
CA GLU A 491 6.72 -8.90 10.52
C GLU A 491 5.84 -9.33 11.71
N LEU A 492 5.78 -8.51 12.77
CA LEU A 492 4.91 -8.77 13.92
C LEU A 492 3.43 -8.76 13.52
N ASP A 493 3.01 -7.87 12.63
CA ASP A 493 1.63 -7.83 12.12
C ASP A 493 1.28 -9.10 11.35
N ALA A 494 2.18 -9.57 10.48
CA ALA A 494 2.01 -10.84 9.78
C ALA A 494 1.91 -12.04 10.74
N LEU A 495 2.72 -12.07 11.81
CA LEU A 495 2.72 -13.14 12.81
C LEU A 495 1.48 -13.13 13.72
N LEU A 496 1.02 -11.94 14.10
CA LEU A 496 -0.14 -11.75 14.99
C LEU A 496 -1.46 -11.88 14.25
N GLY A 497 -1.52 -11.38 13.01
CA GLY A 497 -2.73 -11.24 12.20
C GLY A 497 -3.76 -10.31 12.83
N SER A 498 -4.88 -10.14 12.16
CA SER A 498 -5.96 -9.26 12.63
C SER A 498 -6.44 -9.65 14.04
N PRO A 499 -6.65 -8.67 14.94
CA PRO A 499 -7.21 -8.88 16.27
C PRO A 499 -8.61 -9.50 16.23
#